data_AF-A0AA96QA26-F1
#
_entry.id   AF-A0AA96QA26-F1
#
_cell.length_a   1.000
_cell.length_b   1.000
_cell.length_c   1.000
_cell.angle_alpha   90.00
_cell.angle_beta   90.00
_cell.angle_gamma   90.00
#
_symmetry.space_group_name_H-M   'P 1'
#
loop_
_entity.id
_entity.type
_entity.pdbx_description
1 polymer ?
#
loop_
_entity_poly.entity_id
_entity_poly.type
_entity_poly.pdbx_seq_one_letter_code
_entity_poly.pdbx_strand_id
1 'polypeptide(L)' 'MTATDTDTLDLEIAIAHAAVCVARAAAARCPSGENTRWVAEARARVDALLDRRLALR' A
#
# COMPACT_ATOMS: atom_id res chain seq x y z
N MET A 1 1.51 -19.08 -13.75
CA MET A 1 0.94 -18.39 -12.59
C MET A 1 0.39 -19.44 -11.65
N THR A 2 0.80 -19.40 -10.40
CA THR A 2 0.55 -20.42 -9.38
C THR A 2 -0.19 -19.80 -8.18
N ALA A 3 -0.82 -20.63 -7.34
CA ALA A 3 -1.43 -20.16 -6.10
C ALA A 3 -0.44 -19.33 -5.24
N THR A 4 0.83 -19.72 -5.24
CA THR A 4 1.93 -19.02 -4.55
C THR A 4 2.14 -17.58 -5.02
N ASP A 5 1.98 -17.30 -6.33
CA ASP A 5 2.11 -15.95 -6.87
C ASP A 5 0.98 -15.03 -6.37
N THR A 6 -0.20 -15.61 -6.16
CA THR A 6 -1.39 -14.89 -5.68
C THR A 6 -1.29 -14.59 -4.19
N ASP A 7 -0.91 -15.59 -3.38
CA ASP A 7 -0.70 -15.41 -1.94
C ASP A 7 0.40 -14.38 -1.64
N THR A 8 1.47 -14.38 -2.45
CA THR A 8 2.54 -13.39 -2.34
C THR A 8 2.02 -11.98 -2.61
N LEU A 9 1.19 -11.81 -3.64
CA LEU A 9 0.60 -10.51 -3.97
C LEU A 9 -0.39 -10.04 -2.89
N ASP A 10 -1.18 -10.94 -2.33
CA ASP A 10 -2.11 -10.63 -1.23
C ASP A 10 -1.35 -10.22 0.04
N LEU A 11 -0.19 -10.85 0.32
CA LEU A 11 0.71 -10.43 1.40
C LEU A 11 1.32 -9.04 1.15
N GLU A 12 1.80 -8.77 -0.07
CA GLU A 12 2.33 -7.44 -0.44
C GLU A 12 1.27 -6.34 -0.26
N ILE A 13 0.02 -6.61 -0.64
CA ILE A 13 -1.12 -5.70 -0.45
C ILE A 13 -1.33 -5.43 1.05
N ALA A 14 -1.33 -6.46 1.89
CA ALA A 14 -1.49 -6.31 3.34
C ALA A 14 -0.37 -5.45 3.97
N ILE A 15 0.88 -5.66 3.57
CA ILE A 15 2.03 -4.87 4.03
C ILE A 15 1.89 -3.40 3.58
N ALA A 16 1.50 -3.16 2.32
CA ALA A 16 1.31 -1.82 1.80
C ALA A 16 0.18 -1.07 2.55
N HIS A 17 -0.92 -1.75 2.90
CA HIS A 17 -1.96 -1.18 3.76
C HIS A 17 -1.44 -0.80 5.16
N ALA A 18 -0.61 -1.65 5.78
CA ALA A 18 0.01 -1.32 7.06
C ALA A 18 0.88 -0.06 6.96
N ALA A 19 1.64 0.09 5.87
CA ALA A 19 2.44 1.29 5.61
C ALA A 19 1.57 2.55 5.48
N VAL A 20 0.40 2.47 4.83
CA VAL A 20 -0.58 3.57 4.78
C VAL A 20 -1.03 3.98 6.17
N CYS A 21 -1.34 3.01 7.04
CA CYS A 21 -1.75 3.28 8.42
C CYS A 21 -0.65 4.00 9.20
N VAL A 22 0.61 3.55 9.07
CA VAL A 22 1.78 4.19 9.70
C VAL A 22 1.97 5.62 9.19
N ALA A 23 1.92 5.82 7.87
CA ALA A 23 2.06 7.14 7.27
C ALA A 23 0.94 8.10 7.72
N ARG A 24 -0.31 7.62 7.81
CA ARG A 24 -1.44 8.40 8.33
C ARG A 24 -1.23 8.78 9.79
N ALA A 25 -0.75 7.85 10.62
CA ALA A 25 -0.46 8.14 12.02
C ALA A 25 0.68 9.17 12.16
N ALA A 26 1.71 9.11 11.31
CA ALA A 26 2.78 10.11 11.28
C ALA A 26 2.26 11.49 10.86
N ALA A 27 1.46 11.56 9.78
CA ALA A 27 0.84 12.79 9.31
C ALA A 27 -0.12 13.40 10.33
N ALA A 28 -0.88 12.58 11.06
CA ALA A 28 -1.78 13.04 12.11
C ALA A 28 -1.03 13.65 13.30
N ARG A 29 0.15 13.12 13.64
CA ARG A 29 1.01 13.68 14.72
C ARG A 29 1.78 14.91 14.27
N CYS A 30 2.23 14.95 13.01
CA CYS A 30 2.99 16.05 12.44
C CYS A 30 2.53 16.27 10.98
N PRO A 31 1.65 17.24 10.72
CA PRO A 31 1.07 17.47 9.39
C PRO A 31 2.05 18.25 8.50
N SER A 32 3.19 17.64 8.20
CA SER A 32 4.17 18.19 7.26
C SER A 32 3.83 17.82 5.81
N GLY A 33 4.36 18.60 4.86
CA GLY A 33 4.27 18.27 3.44
C GLY A 33 4.92 16.92 3.11
N GLU A 34 6.01 16.57 3.78
CA GLU A 34 6.68 15.27 3.65
C GLU A 34 5.79 14.12 4.10
N ASN A 35 5.18 14.21 5.29
CA ASN A 35 4.28 13.17 5.78
C ASN A 35 3.03 13.04 4.89
N THR A 36 2.54 14.16 4.35
CA THR A 36 1.44 14.15 3.38
C THR A 36 1.84 13.41 2.09
N ARG A 37 3.06 13.66 1.60
CA ARG A 37 3.62 12.94 0.44
C ARG A 37 3.76 11.45 0.72
N TRP A 38 4.25 11.06 1.89
CA TRP A 38 4.39 9.65 2.25
C TRP A 38 3.04 8.92 2.31
N VAL A 39 1.98 9.58 2.80
CA VAL A 39 0.63 9.02 2.75
C VAL A 39 0.17 8.81 1.30
N ALA A 40 0.42 9.78 0.41
CA ALA A 40 0.05 9.68 -0.99
C ALA A 40 0.81 8.55 -1.71
N GLU A 41 2.11 8.45 -1.47
CA GLU A 41 2.97 7.42 -2.05
C GLU A 41 2.58 6.01 -1.58
N ALA A 42 2.34 5.84 -0.28
CA ALA A 42 1.89 4.56 0.27
C ALA A 42 0.53 4.13 -0.33
N ARG A 43 -0.40 5.08 -0.53
CA ARG A 43 -1.69 4.79 -1.18
C ARG A 43 -1.51 4.39 -2.65
N ALA A 44 -0.72 5.13 -3.40
CA ALA A 44 -0.43 4.82 -4.81
C ALA A 44 0.19 3.42 -4.95
N ARG A 45 1.01 2.99 -3.97
CA ARG A 45 1.57 1.64 -3.95
C ARG A 45 0.51 0.57 -3.72
N VAL A 46 -0.44 0.78 -2.82
CA VAL A 46 -1.59 -0.12 -2.63
C VAL A 46 -2.39 -0.23 -3.91
N ASP A 47 -2.74 0.90 -4.54
CA ASP A 47 -3.54 0.94 -5.77
C ASP A 47 -2.86 0.14 -6.88
N ALA A 48 -1.55 0.31 -7.09
CA ALA A 48 -0.78 -0.44 -8.09
C ALA A 48 -0.77 -1.96 -7.84
N LEU A 49 -0.75 -2.39 -6.58
CA LEU A 49 -0.80 -3.82 -6.22
C LEU A 49 -2.20 -4.40 -6.42
N LEU A 50 -3.25 -3.63 -6.10
CA LEU A 50 -4.64 -4.01 -6.35
C LEU A 50 -4.92 -4.11 -7.85
N ASP A 51 -4.43 -3.17 -8.66
CA ASP A 51 -4.53 -3.21 -10.12
C ASP A 51 -3.87 -4.47 -10.67
N ARG A 52 -2.66 -4.79 -10.17
CA ARG A 52 -1.97 -6.03 -10.53
C ARG A 52 -2.81 -7.25 -10.15
N ARG A 53 -3.39 -7.29 -8.95
CA ARG A 53 -4.21 -8.40 -8.45
C ARG A 53 -5.47 -8.60 -9.28
N LEU A 54 -6.11 -7.51 -9.68
CA LEU A 54 -7.28 -7.49 -10.55
C LEU A 54 -6.93 -8.00 -11.95
N ALA A 55 -5.77 -7.65 -12.50
CA ALA A 55 -5.31 -8.14 -13.80
C ALA A 55 -4.99 -9.65 -13.84
N LEU A 56 -4.80 -10.28 -12.67
CA LEU A 56 -4.61 -11.73 -12.57
C LEU A 56 -5.93 -12.53 -12.49
N ARG A 57 -7.08 -11.84 -12.41
CA ARG A 57 -8.41 -12.45 -12.36
C ARG A 57 -8.97 -12.66 -13.75
#